data_AF-A0A8T7F8Q9-F1
#
_entry.id   AF-A0A8T7F8Q9-F1
#
_cell.length_a   1.000
_cell.length_b   1.000
_cell.length_c   1.000
_cell.angle_alpha   90.00
_cell.angle_beta   90.00
_cell.angle_gamma   90.00
#
_symmetry.space_group_name_H-M   'P 1'
#
loop_
_entity.id
_entity.type
_entity.pdbx_description
1 polymer ?
#
loop_
_entity_poly.entity_id
_entity_poly.type
_entity_poly.pdbx_seq_one_letter_code
_entity_poly.pdbx_strand_id
1 'polypeptide(L)'
;MTTKILSLTVLQNRLTECHLETVLATLDRLHDATTTDTLAAVSNLSVEDVVGWLEDIIYTAQETLKEMGVETPLTSDTTLEVPHPAQLSLYGSR
;
A
#
# COMPACT_ATOMS: atom_id res chain seq x y z
N MET A 1 -2.20 23.90 -20.73
CA MET A 1 -0.88 23.30 -20.43
C MET A 1 -0.90 21.88 -20.94
N THR A 2 0.00 21.50 -21.84
CA THR A 2 0.03 20.16 -22.45
C THR A 2 0.85 19.25 -21.54
N THR A 3 0.19 18.41 -20.75
CA THR A 3 0.86 17.38 -19.96
C THR A 3 1.46 16.37 -20.92
N LYS A 4 2.77 16.46 -21.17
CA LYS A 4 3.48 15.45 -21.96
C LYS A 4 3.45 14.15 -21.17
N ILE A 5 2.62 13.20 -21.60
CA ILE A 5 2.66 11.83 -21.11
C ILE A 5 4.04 11.28 -21.51
N LEU A 6 4.87 11.01 -20.51
CA LEU A 6 6.17 10.38 -20.74
C LEU A 6 5.93 8.94 -21.16
N SER A 7 6.67 8.47 -22.16
CA SER A 7 6.69 7.04 -22.51
C SER A 7 7.07 6.21 -21.28
N LEU A 8 6.43 5.06 -21.08
CA LEU A 8 6.70 4.14 -19.99
C LEU A 8 8.19 3.75 -19.93
N THR A 9 8.84 3.61 -21.07
CA THR A 9 10.29 3.34 -21.17
C THR A 9 11.14 4.49 -20.62
N VAL A 10 10.69 5.74 -20.81
CA VAL A 10 11.37 6.92 -20.25
C VAL A 10 11.16 6.97 -18.73
N LEU A 11 10.01 6.53 -18.24
CA LEU A 11 9.76 6.39 -16.80
C LEU A 11 10.62 5.29 -16.18
N GLN A 12 10.66 4.10 -16.77
CA GLN A 12 11.49 2.97 -16.30
C GLN A 12 12.98 3.32 -16.25
N ASN A 13 13.48 4.09 -17.22
CA ASN A 13 14.87 4.54 -17.22
C ASN A 13 15.18 5.63 -16.17
N ARG A 14 14.16 6.31 -15.64
CA ARG A 14 14.29 7.40 -14.66
C ARG A 14 13.97 6.97 -13.23
N LEU A 15 13.01 6.07 -13.08
CA LEU A 15 12.74 5.34 -11.84
C LEU A 15 13.72 4.18 -11.77
N THR A 16 14.92 4.45 -11.24
CA THR A 16 15.84 3.39 -10.85
C THR A 16 15.20 2.55 -9.74
N GLU A 17 15.70 1.32 -9.52
CA GLU A 17 15.21 0.44 -8.45
C GLU A 17 15.15 1.16 -7.08
N CYS A 18 16.14 2.00 -6.78
CA CYS A 18 16.19 2.82 -5.57
C CYS A 18 15.04 3.85 -5.47
N HIS A 19 14.59 4.43 -6.58
CA HIS A 19 13.45 5.36 -6.56
C HIS A 19 12.13 4.65 -6.28
N LEU A 20 11.93 3.47 -6.87
CA LEU A 20 10.74 2.65 -6.58
C LEU A 20 10.74 2.18 -5.13
N GLU A 21 11.89 1.72 -4.63
CA GLU A 21 12.08 1.34 -3.23
C GLU A 21 11.73 2.49 -2.28
N THR A 22 12.15 3.71 -2.60
CA THR A 22 11.82 4.91 -1.80
C THR A 22 10.31 5.17 -1.76
N VAL A 23 9.60 5.00 -2.87
CA VAL A 23 8.14 5.14 -2.93
C VAL A 23 7.47 4.08 -2.06
N LEU A 24 7.88 2.82 -2.19
CA LEU A 24 7.34 1.71 -1.39
C LEU A 24 7.60 1.90 0.10
N ALA A 25 8.82 2.32 0.49
CA ALA A 25 9.14 2.63 1.88
C ALA A 25 8.31 3.81 2.43
N THR A 26 7.96 4.77 1.58
CA THR A 26 7.07 5.87 1.98
C THR A 26 5.63 5.39 2.19
N LEU A 27 5.13 4.49 1.34
CA LEU A 27 3.82 3.86 1.51
C LEU A 27 3.78 2.97 2.78
N ASP A 28 4.87 2.28 3.09
CA ASP A 28 5.01 1.50 4.32
C ASP A 28 4.96 2.39 5.57
N ARG A 29 5.67 3.53 5.55
CA ARG A 29 5.58 4.54 6.62
C ARG A 29 4.17 5.14 6.75
N LEU A 30 3.47 5.33 5.63
CA LEU A 30 2.08 5.80 5.63
C LEU A 30 1.14 4.77 6.28
N HIS A 31 1.35 3.48 6.00
CA HIS A 31 0.65 2.38 6.64
C HIS A 31 0.89 2.37 8.16
N ASP A 32 2.14 2.46 8.60
CA ASP A 32 2.48 2.51 10.03
C ASP A 32 1.84 3.71 10.75
N ALA A 33 1.86 4.89 10.11
CA ALA A 33 1.22 6.07 10.68
C ALA A 33 -0.30 5.93 10.77
N THR A 34 -0.93 5.24 9.81
CA THR A 34 -2.38 4.98 9.83
C THR A 34 -2.74 3.99 10.93
N THR A 35 -1.97 2.90 11.08
CA THR A 35 -2.23 1.88 12.12
C THR A 35 -2.01 2.38 13.54
N THR A 36 -1.17 3.42 13.70
CA THR A 36 -0.88 4.05 15.00
C THR A 36 -1.69 5.32 15.27
N ASP A 37 -2.63 5.69 14.38
CA ASP A 37 -3.42 6.93 14.46
C ASP A 37 -2.55 8.22 14.52
N THR A 38 -1.40 8.19 13.83
CA THR A 38 -0.43 9.30 13.75
C THR A 38 -0.26 9.86 12.35
N LEU A 39 -1.23 9.65 11.45
CA LEU A 39 -1.17 10.09 10.05
C LEU A 39 -0.86 11.60 9.90
N ALA A 40 -1.45 12.44 10.75
CA ALA A 40 -1.23 13.89 10.76
C ALA A 40 0.23 14.29 11.10
N ALA A 41 1.04 13.39 11.67
CA ALA A 41 2.45 13.63 11.97
C ALA A 41 3.38 13.37 10.77
N VAL A 42 2.91 12.66 9.74
CA VAL A 42 3.73 12.26 8.58
C VAL A 42 3.21 12.78 7.25
N SER A 43 1.99 13.33 7.21
CA SER A 43 1.36 13.87 6.01
C SER A 43 0.73 15.24 6.28
N ASN A 44 0.85 16.14 5.30
CA ASN A 44 0.15 17.42 5.30
C ASN A 44 -1.21 17.35 4.59
N LEU A 45 -1.59 16.18 4.07
CA LEU A 45 -2.85 15.95 3.38
C LEU A 45 -3.95 15.58 4.37
N SER A 46 -5.21 15.86 3.98
CA SER A 46 -6.36 15.31 4.68
C SER A 46 -6.41 13.79 4.52
N VAL A 47 -7.15 13.12 5.42
CA VAL A 47 -7.36 11.66 5.32
C VAL A 47 -8.03 11.33 3.99
N GLU A 48 -9.02 12.13 3.60
CA GLU A 48 -9.78 11.97 2.36
C GLU A 48 -8.87 12.06 1.12
N ASP A 49 -7.94 13.01 1.09
CA ASP A 49 -6.99 13.15 -0.02
C ASP A 49 -6.03 11.96 -0.10
N VAL A 50 -5.55 11.47 1.05
CA VAL A 50 -4.68 10.27 1.11
C VAL A 50 -5.43 9.04 0.60
N VAL A 51 -6.69 8.86 1.03
CA VAL A 51 -7.55 7.76 0.56
C VAL A 51 -7.72 7.83 -0.95
N GLY A 52 -8.09 9.00 -1.50
CA GLY A 52 -8.25 9.17 -2.94
C GLY A 52 -6.99 8.82 -3.73
N TRP A 53 -5.81 9.23 -3.24
CA TRP A 53 -4.53 8.85 -3.88
C TRP A 53 -4.29 7.34 -3.88
N LEU A 54 -4.57 6.66 -2.77
CA LEU A 54 -4.39 5.21 -2.68
C LEU A 54 -5.37 4.45 -3.57
N GLU A 55 -6.63 4.89 -3.63
CA GLU A 55 -7.65 4.32 -4.52
C GLU A 55 -7.25 4.45 -5.99
N ASP A 56 -6.76 5.62 -6.42
CA ASP A 56 -6.29 5.83 -7.79
C ASP A 56 -5.10 4.93 -8.15
N ILE A 57 -4.15 4.76 -7.22
CA ILE A 57 -2.99 3.86 -7.39
C ILE A 57 -3.46 2.42 -7.51
N ILE A 58 -4.33 1.96 -6.61
CA ILE A 58 -4.88 0.60 -6.59
C ILE A 58 -5.63 0.33 -7.90
N TYR A 59 -6.54 1.23 -8.28
CA TYR A 59 -7.31 1.10 -9.51
C TYR A 59 -6.41 1.00 -10.74
N THR A 60 -5.43 1.90 -10.86
CA THR A 60 -4.51 1.90 -12.00
C THR A 60 -3.68 0.62 -12.05
N ALA A 61 -3.19 0.14 -10.91
CA ALA A 61 -2.44 -1.10 -10.83
C ALA A 61 -3.30 -2.33 -11.19
N GLN A 62 -4.53 -2.39 -10.68
CA GLN A 62 -5.48 -3.47 -10.95
C GLN A 62 -5.87 -3.53 -12.43
N GLU A 63 -6.24 -2.40 -13.04
CA GLU A 63 -6.55 -2.38 -14.47
C GLU A 63 -5.32 -2.74 -15.32
N THR A 64 -4.13 -2.27 -14.95
CA THR A 64 -2.88 -2.66 -15.66
C THR A 64 -2.65 -4.17 -15.60
N LEU A 65 -2.80 -4.79 -14.42
CA LEU A 65 -2.61 -6.24 -14.26
C LEU A 65 -3.64 -7.05 -15.04
N LYS A 66 -4.91 -6.61 -15.00
CA LYS A 66 -6.00 -7.19 -15.79
C LYS A 66 -5.74 -7.10 -17.29
N GLU A 67 -5.27 -5.96 -17.78
CA GLU A 67 -4.88 -5.79 -19.20
C GLU A 67 -3.67 -6.66 -19.58
N MET A 68 -2.77 -6.95 -18.63
CA MET A 68 -1.68 -7.92 -18.80
C MET A 68 -2.16 -9.39 -18.74
N GLY A 69 -3.44 -9.65 -18.52
CA GLY A 69 -3.99 -11.00 -18.38
C GLY A 69 -3.62 -11.68 -17.06
N VAL A 70 -3.19 -10.92 -16.05
CA VAL A 70 -2.95 -11.42 -14.70
C VAL A 70 -4.26 -11.33 -13.92
N GLU A 71 -4.82 -12.49 -13.56
CA GLU A 71 -5.92 -12.53 -12.60
C GLU A 71 -5.39 -12.17 -11.22
N THR A 72 -5.69 -10.97 -10.74
CA THR A 72 -5.43 -10.61 -9.35
C THR A 72 -6.46 -11.28 -8.45
N PRO A 73 -6.06 -12.10 -7.47
CA PRO A 73 -6.97 -12.49 -6.41
C PRO A 73 -7.26 -11.22 -5.61
N LEU A 74 -8.43 -10.62 -5.84
CA LEU A 74 -9.00 -9.68 -4.89
C LEU A 74 -9.22 -10.48 -3.59
N THR A 75 -8.34 -10.31 -2.62
CA THR A 75 -8.67 -10.73 -1.25
C THR A 75 -9.70 -9.75 -0.72
N SER A 76 -10.96 -10.03 -1.04
CA SER A 76 -12.01 -9.82 -0.06
C SER A 76 -11.57 -10.52 1.22
N ASP A 77 -11.51 -9.75 2.31
CA ASP A 77 -11.51 -10.28 3.68
C ASP A 77 -10.20 -10.97 4.15
N THR A 78 -9.11 -10.21 4.30
CA THR A 78 -8.13 -10.55 5.36
C THR A 78 -8.47 -9.72 6.58
N THR A 79 -9.53 -10.12 7.28
CA THR A 79 -9.62 -9.89 8.71
C THR A 79 -8.37 -10.52 9.32
N LEU A 80 -7.41 -9.69 9.73
CA LEU A 80 -6.30 -10.11 10.57
C LEU A 80 -6.93 -10.65 11.86
N GLU A 81 -7.13 -11.98 11.95
CA GLU A 81 -7.39 -12.63 13.22
C GLU A 81 -6.19 -12.34 14.13
N VAL A 82 -6.33 -11.32 14.95
CA VAL A 82 -5.49 -11.13 16.12
C VAL A 82 -5.74 -12.34 17.01
N PRO A 83 -4.75 -13.23 17.24
CA PRO A 83 -4.99 -14.37 18.11
C PRO A 83 -5.35 -13.85 19.51
N HIS A 84 -6.57 -14.20 19.94
CA HIS A 84 -7.08 -13.90 21.26
C HIS A 84 -6.14 -14.50 22.33
N PRO A 85 -5.68 -13.77 23.35
CA PRO A 85 -4.68 -14.22 24.33
C PRO A 85 -5.10 -15.38 25.26
N ALA A 86 -6.14 -16.14 24.94
CA ALA A 86 -6.66 -17.20 25.79
C ALA A 86 -5.89 -18.53 25.72
N GLN A 87 -4.82 -18.67 24.91
CA GLN A 87 -4.12 -19.95 24.73
C GLN A 87 -2.83 -20.13 25.56
N LEU A 88 -2.47 -19.21 26.46
CA LEU A 88 -1.27 -19.36 27.32
C LEU A 88 -1.52 -20.07 28.67
N SER A 89 -2.67 -20.73 28.89
CA SER A 89 -3.01 -21.34 30.20
C SER A 89 -2.87 -22.87 30.28
N LEU A 90 -2.11 -23.52 29.39
CA LEU A 90 -1.97 -24.99 29.43
C LEU A 90 -0.53 -25.49 29.19
N TYR A 91 0.49 -24.86 29.78
CA TYR A 91 1.77 -25.55 30.01
C TYR A 91 2.41 -25.03 31.30
N GLY A 92 2.20 -25.76 32.40
CA GLY A 92 2.80 -25.41 33.69
C GLY A 92 2.34 -26.27 34.87
N SER A 93 2.04 -27.56 34.64
CA SER A 93 2.05 -28.55 35.73
C SER A 93 3.20 -29.51 35.48
N ARG A 94 4.28 -29.33 36.25
CA ARG A 94 5.11 -30.38 36.85
C ARG A 94 6.03 -29.76 37.87
#